data_AF-A0A8C6FC11-F1
#
_entry.id   AF-A0A8C6FC11-F1
#
_cell.length_a   1.000
_cell.length_b   1.000
_cell.length_c   1.000
_cell.angle_alpha   90.00
_cell.angle_beta   90.00
_cell.angle_gamma   90.00
#
_symmetry.space_group_name_H-M   'P 1'
#
loop_
_entity.id
_entity.type
_entity.pdbx_description
1 polymer ?
#
loop_
_entity_poly.entity_id
_entity_poly.type
_entity_poly.pdbx_seq_one_letter_code
_entity_poly.pdbx_strand_id
1 'polypeptide(L)'
;MSLMRSLRFCLVPRPGSCQVGPLLLQSPQPWHTFHAGPWLSSSASSKELLMKLRRRTGYSFVNCKKALETCGGDLKQAESWLHKQAQKEGWSKAARLHGRKTKEGLIGLLQEGNTTVLVEVNCETDFVSRNLKFQQLVQQVALGTLLHCQSLKDQLSTYSKGSWEKT
;
A
#
# COMPACT_ATOMS: atom_id res chain seq x y z
N MET A 1 15.69 15.31 -39.66
CA MET A 1 16.51 14.50 -40.59
C MET A 1 17.80 14.10 -39.87
N SER A 2 18.35 12.92 -40.17
CA SER A 2 19.51 12.24 -39.54
C SER A 2 19.15 11.47 -38.26
N LEU A 3 18.78 10.17 -38.26
CA LEU A 3 19.35 8.95 -38.86
C LEU A 3 20.78 8.60 -38.37
N MET A 4 20.80 7.46 -37.64
CA MET A 4 21.80 6.39 -37.62
C MET A 4 23.22 6.62 -37.04
N ARG A 5 23.55 5.75 -36.07
CA ARG A 5 24.82 5.01 -35.85
C ARG A 5 24.56 4.10 -34.63
N SER A 6 24.96 2.83 -34.54
CA SER A 6 25.75 1.96 -35.38
C SER A 6 25.49 0.52 -34.88
N LEU A 7 25.20 -0.41 -35.78
CA LEU A 7 25.28 -1.85 -35.53
C LEU A 7 26.76 -2.28 -35.58
N ARG A 8 27.19 -3.21 -34.72
CA ARG A 8 28.22 -4.21 -35.06
C ARG A 8 27.87 -5.56 -34.45
N PHE A 9 27.60 -6.47 -35.37
CA PHE A 9 27.59 -7.93 -35.25
C PHE A 9 29.03 -8.48 -35.17
N CYS A 10 29.20 -9.63 -34.50
CA CYS A 10 30.01 -10.81 -34.88
C CYS A 10 30.45 -11.57 -33.62
N LEU A 11 29.93 -12.78 -33.35
CA LEU A 11 30.26 -14.11 -33.90
C LEU A 11 31.29 -14.87 -33.02
N VAL A 12 30.82 -16.01 -32.49
CA VAL A 12 31.53 -17.17 -31.90
C VAL A 12 31.85 -18.13 -33.07
N PRO A 13 33.02 -18.82 -33.22
CA PRO A 13 33.34 -20.04 -32.42
C PRO A 13 34.82 -20.59 -32.33
N ARG A 14 35.06 -21.42 -31.28
CA ARG A 14 35.87 -22.69 -31.12
C ARG A 14 37.39 -22.74 -31.52
N PRO A 15 38.17 -23.81 -31.22
CA PRO A 15 38.25 -24.75 -30.06
C PRO A 15 39.72 -24.99 -29.54
N GLY A 16 39.89 -25.74 -28.44
CA GLY A 16 41.04 -26.64 -28.25
C GLY A 16 41.85 -26.54 -26.94
N SER A 17 41.81 -27.58 -26.10
CA SER A 17 42.96 -28.47 -25.82
C SER A 17 42.65 -29.47 -24.70
N CYS A 18 42.95 -30.74 -24.96
CA CYS A 18 42.88 -31.88 -24.04
C CYS A 18 44.02 -31.86 -23.00
N GLN A 19 43.74 -32.31 -21.77
CA GLN A 19 44.72 -32.96 -20.91
C GLN A 19 44.03 -34.14 -20.21
N VAL A 20 44.61 -35.32 -20.39
CA VAL A 20 44.20 -36.61 -19.81
C VAL A 20 44.92 -36.74 -18.46
N GLY A 21 44.17 -36.97 -17.38
CA GLY A 21 44.70 -37.29 -16.06
C GLY A 21 44.08 -38.60 -15.54
N PRO A 22 44.85 -39.46 -14.84
CA PRO A 22 44.47 -40.84 -14.58
C PRO A 22 43.33 -40.97 -13.56
N LEU A 23 42.44 -41.94 -13.83
CA LEU A 23 41.45 -42.46 -12.89
C LEU A 23 42.15 -43.01 -11.65
N LEU A 24 42.06 -42.26 -10.54
CA LEU A 24 42.27 -42.80 -9.20
C LEU A 24 40.92 -43.06 -8.55
N LEU A 25 40.64 -44.35 -8.40
CA LEU A 25 39.59 -44.95 -7.60
C LEU A 25 39.69 -44.43 -6.15
N GLN A 26 38.76 -43.58 -5.72
CA GLN A 26 38.57 -43.24 -4.32
C GLN A 26 37.16 -43.62 -3.86
N SER A 27 37.15 -44.37 -2.76
CA SER A 27 35.99 -44.94 -2.08
C SER A 27 35.02 -43.87 -1.56
N PRO A 28 33.72 -44.18 -1.47
CA PRO A 28 32.73 -43.23 -0.98
C PRO A 28 32.94 -42.99 0.52
N GLN A 29 33.25 -41.75 0.90
CA GLN A 29 33.34 -41.35 2.30
C GLN A 29 31.94 -41.16 2.90
N PRO A 30 31.76 -41.47 4.20
CA PRO A 30 30.48 -41.44 4.86
C PRO A 30 29.95 -40.00 4.96
N TRP A 31 28.66 -39.86 4.69
CA TRP A 31 27.87 -38.65 4.89
C TRP A 31 28.26 -37.98 6.22
N HIS A 32 28.77 -36.76 6.14
CA HIS A 32 29.03 -35.95 7.31
C HIS A 32 27.73 -35.83 8.12
N THR A 33 27.85 -36.20 9.39
CA THR A 33 26.85 -35.99 10.44
C THR A 33 26.49 -34.52 10.44
N PHE A 34 25.30 -34.19 9.91
CA PHE A 34 24.69 -32.89 10.12
C PHE A 34 24.48 -32.74 11.62
N HIS A 35 25.29 -31.90 12.26
CA HIS A 35 25.00 -31.43 13.61
C HIS A 35 23.70 -30.63 13.54
N ALA A 36 22.60 -31.29 13.89
CA ALA A 36 21.34 -30.63 14.19
C ALA A 36 21.57 -29.74 15.42
N GLY A 37 21.96 -28.48 15.18
CA GLY A 37 21.91 -27.45 16.19
C GLY A 37 20.48 -27.36 16.74
N PRO A 38 20.29 -27.05 18.04
CA PRO A 38 18.96 -26.91 18.61
C PRO A 38 18.21 -25.82 17.84
N TRP A 39 17.16 -26.21 17.12
CA TRP A 39 16.19 -25.27 16.58
C TRP A 39 15.54 -24.58 17.78
N LEU A 40 16.04 -23.40 18.14
CA LEU A 40 15.50 -22.62 19.24
C LEU A 40 14.02 -22.31 18.95
N SER A 41 13.18 -22.98 19.76
CA SER A 41 11.78 -22.74 20.09
C SER A 41 11.08 -21.61 19.34
N SER A 42 10.42 -21.96 18.24
CA SER A 42 9.28 -21.18 17.75
C SER A 42 8.12 -21.44 18.71
N SER A 43 7.85 -20.51 19.64
CA SER A 43 6.63 -20.60 20.45
C SER A 43 5.42 -20.55 19.51
N ALA A 44 4.61 -21.62 19.52
CA ALA A 44 3.40 -21.75 18.70
C ALA A 44 2.43 -20.56 18.91
N SER A 45 2.49 -19.92 20.08
CA SER A 45 1.68 -18.77 20.46
C SER A 45 1.90 -17.52 19.58
N SER A 46 3.13 -17.23 19.14
CA SER A 46 3.42 -15.96 18.42
C SER A 46 2.77 -15.88 17.03
N LYS A 47 2.76 -17.00 16.29
CA LYS A 47 2.16 -17.10 14.95
C LYS A 47 0.64 -16.95 15.02
N GLU A 48 0.01 -17.53 16.03
CA GLU A 48 -1.43 -17.47 16.22
C GLU A 48 -1.89 -16.05 16.59
N LEU A 49 -1.17 -15.38 17.49
CA LEU A 49 -1.42 -13.98 17.84
C LEU A 49 -1.30 -13.06 16.61
N LEU A 50 -0.27 -13.25 15.79
CA LEU A 50 -0.08 -12.50 14.55
C LEU A 50 -1.25 -12.68 13.56
N MET A 51 -1.69 -13.93 13.37
CA MET A 51 -2.82 -14.25 12.51
C MET A 51 -4.12 -13.65 13.04
N LYS A 52 -4.34 -13.71 14.37
CA LYS A 52 -5.52 -13.13 15.03
C LYS A 52 -5.56 -11.61 14.85
N LEU A 53 -4.44 -10.92 15.06
CA LEU A 53 -4.35 -9.46 14.86
C LEU A 53 -4.60 -9.05 13.40
N ARG A 54 -4.01 -9.77 12.44
CA ARG A 54 -4.21 -9.51 11.01
C ARG A 54 -5.66 -9.74 10.59
N ARG A 55 -6.31 -10.82 11.03
CA ARG A 55 -7.72 -11.10 10.70
C ARG A 55 -8.65 -10.02 11.24
N ARG A 56 -8.37 -9.49 12.44
CA ARG A 56 -9.18 -8.42 13.05
C ARG A 56 -9.01 -7.08 12.35
N THR A 57 -7.79 -6.71 11.98
CA THR A 57 -7.47 -5.34 11.56
C THR A 57 -7.26 -5.18 10.04
N GLY A 58 -6.84 -6.24 9.35
CA GLY A 58 -6.54 -6.21 7.91
C GLY A 58 -5.21 -5.55 7.53
N TYR A 59 -4.39 -5.09 8.48
CA TYR A 59 -3.07 -4.50 8.18
C TYR A 59 -2.06 -5.54 7.65
N SER A 60 -0.95 -5.05 7.07
CA SER A 60 0.12 -5.91 6.54
C SER A 60 0.73 -6.79 7.63
N PHE A 61 1.20 -8.00 7.27
CA PHE A 61 1.85 -8.90 8.23
C PHE A 61 3.07 -8.26 8.91
N VAL A 62 3.85 -7.48 8.16
CA VAL A 62 5.03 -6.77 8.68
C VAL A 62 4.63 -5.77 9.76
N ASN A 63 3.57 -5.00 9.53
CA ASN A 63 3.10 -4.02 10.51
C ASN A 63 2.52 -4.71 11.74
N CYS A 64 1.74 -5.79 11.56
CA CYS A 64 1.19 -6.55 12.69
C CYS A 64 2.31 -7.18 13.54
N LYS A 65 3.38 -7.70 12.91
CA LYS A 65 4.53 -8.25 13.63
C LYS A 65 5.24 -7.17 14.45
N LYS A 66 5.52 -6.01 13.84
CA LYS A 66 6.14 -4.86 14.50
C LYS A 66 5.29 -4.33 15.66
N ALA A 67 3.97 -4.30 15.49
CA ALA A 67 3.04 -3.89 16.54
C ALA A 67 3.10 -4.84 17.75
N LEU A 68 3.08 -6.16 17.51
CA LEU A 68 3.18 -7.16 18.57
C LEU A 68 4.52 -7.11 19.30
N GLU A 69 5.63 -6.90 18.58
CA GLU A 69 6.96 -6.73 19.17
C GLU A 69 7.03 -5.48 20.05
N THR A 70 6.44 -4.37 19.59
CA THR A 70 6.45 -3.10 20.34
C THR A 70 5.53 -3.14 21.57
N CYS A 71 4.42 -3.87 21.49
CA CYS A 71 3.41 -3.97 22.56
C CYS A 71 3.56 -5.22 23.44
N GLY A 72 4.67 -5.96 23.33
CA GLY A 72 4.92 -7.14 24.16
C GLY A 72 3.90 -8.27 24.00
N GLY A 73 3.25 -8.38 22.83
CA GLY A 73 2.25 -9.40 22.55
C GLY A 73 0.81 -9.08 22.98
N ASP A 74 0.52 -7.90 23.51
CA ASP A 74 -0.85 -7.46 23.81
C ASP A 74 -1.60 -7.07 22.53
N LEU A 75 -2.70 -7.79 22.23
CA LEU A 75 -3.52 -7.58 21.04
C LEU A 75 -4.25 -6.22 21.02
N LYS A 76 -4.76 -5.72 22.15
CA LYS A 76 -5.52 -4.46 22.21
C LYS A 76 -4.58 -3.27 22.04
N GLN A 77 -3.43 -3.31 22.70
CA GLN A 77 -2.41 -2.28 22.55
C GLN A 77 -1.84 -2.28 21.13
N ALA A 78 -1.57 -3.46 20.56
CA ALA A 78 -1.09 -3.58 19.19
C ALA A 78 -2.10 -3.01 18.16
N GLU A 79 -3.40 -3.24 18.36
CA GLU A 79 -4.46 -2.67 17.52
C GLU A 79 -4.48 -1.13 17.59
N SER A 80 -4.45 -0.56 18.81
CA SER A 80 -4.37 0.90 18.98
C SER A 80 -3.10 1.48 18.35
N TRP A 81 -1.96 0.80 18.53
CA TRP A 81 -0.69 1.20 17.93
C TRP A 81 -0.77 1.20 16.41
N LEU A 82 -1.34 0.17 15.79
CA LEU A 82 -1.53 0.07 14.34
C LEU A 82 -2.39 1.22 13.81
N HIS A 83 -3.49 1.56 14.47
CA HIS A 83 -4.34 2.68 14.07
C HIS A 83 -3.60 4.02 14.11
N LYS A 84 -2.80 4.26 15.17
CA LYS A 84 -1.98 5.48 15.27
C LYS A 84 -0.91 5.54 14.19
N GLN A 85 -0.26 4.42 13.87
CA GLN A 85 0.77 4.39 12.83
C GLN A 85 0.21 4.48 11.41
N ALA A 86 -1.01 3.99 11.17
CA ALA A 86 -1.63 3.96 9.85
C ALA A 86 -1.67 5.34 9.18
N GLN A 87 -1.92 6.40 9.95
CA GLN A 87 -1.94 7.77 9.41
C GLN A 87 -0.56 8.21 8.91
N LYS A 88 0.48 8.00 9.74
CA LYS A 88 1.87 8.37 9.41
C LYS A 88 2.37 7.61 8.19
N GLU A 89 2.13 6.30 8.15
CA GLU A 89 2.50 5.46 7.00
C GLU A 89 1.69 5.82 5.75
N GLY A 90 0.43 6.19 5.93
CA GLY A 90 -0.45 6.68 4.86
C GLY A 90 0.14 7.90 4.16
N TRP A 91 0.56 8.92 4.90
CA TRP A 91 1.18 10.12 4.34
C TRP A 91 2.50 9.82 3.62
N SER A 92 3.36 9.00 4.21
CA SER A 92 4.63 8.60 3.58
C SER A 92 4.39 7.83 2.27
N LYS A 93 3.42 6.92 2.26
CA LYS A 93 3.07 6.15 1.06
C LYS A 93 2.43 7.02 0.00
N ALA A 94 1.56 7.96 0.36
CA ALA A 94 0.96 8.92 -0.56
C ALA A 94 2.03 9.77 -1.25
N ALA A 95 2.99 10.30 -0.49
CA ALA A 95 4.11 11.06 -1.04
C ALA A 95 4.95 10.24 -2.03
N ARG A 96 5.19 8.96 -1.75
CA ARG A 96 5.94 8.06 -2.65
C ARG A 96 5.17 7.70 -3.93
N LEU A 97 3.85 7.62 -3.86
CA LEU A 97 3.00 7.30 -5.00
C LEU A 97 2.61 8.53 -5.82
N HIS A 98 2.86 9.72 -5.29
CA HIS A 98 2.63 10.98 -5.98
C HIS A 98 3.37 11.03 -7.33
N GLY A 99 2.75 11.63 -8.34
CA GLY A 99 3.28 11.74 -9.71
C GLY A 99 3.00 10.53 -10.61
N ARG A 100 2.44 9.44 -10.06
CA ARG A 100 1.94 8.34 -10.90
C ARG A 100 0.66 8.74 -11.63
N LYS A 101 0.43 8.13 -12.78
CA LYS A 101 -0.73 8.41 -13.63
C LYS A 101 -1.98 7.72 -13.09
N THR A 102 -2.99 8.49 -12.73
CA THR A 102 -4.28 8.02 -12.22
C THR A 102 -5.41 8.41 -13.18
N LYS A 103 -5.66 7.58 -14.19
CA LYS A 103 -6.71 7.83 -15.20
C LYS A 103 -8.03 7.10 -14.93
N GLU A 104 -8.02 6.12 -14.04
CA GLU A 104 -9.22 5.42 -13.61
C GLU A 104 -9.80 6.11 -12.38
N GLY A 105 -11.01 5.74 -11.95
CA GLY A 105 -11.64 6.36 -10.79
C GLY A 105 -13.14 6.09 -10.69
N LEU A 106 -13.80 6.88 -9.85
CA LEU A 106 -15.25 6.95 -9.76
C LEU A 106 -15.70 8.41 -9.69
N ILE A 107 -16.88 8.65 -10.26
CA ILE A 107 -17.66 9.86 -10.05
C ILE A 107 -18.71 9.57 -8.98
N GLY A 108 -18.66 10.32 -7.87
CA GLY A 108 -19.65 10.28 -6.80
C GLY A 108 -20.66 11.41 -6.98
N LEU A 109 -21.94 11.07 -6.98
CA LEU A 109 -23.05 12.02 -6.94
C LEU A 109 -23.77 11.85 -5.60
N LEU A 110 -23.91 12.94 -4.84
CA LEU A 110 -24.66 12.95 -3.60
C LEU A 110 -25.59 14.15 -3.58
N GLN A 111 -26.87 13.90 -3.29
CA GLN A 111 -27.88 14.93 -3.16
C GLN A 111 -28.53 14.84 -1.78
N GLU A 112 -28.63 15.98 -1.11
CA GLU A 112 -29.36 16.13 0.15
C GLU A 112 -30.20 17.41 0.09
N GLY A 113 -31.52 17.24 0.12
CA GLY A 113 -32.48 18.33 -0.11
C GLY A 113 -32.21 19.04 -1.45
N ASN A 114 -31.96 20.35 -1.35
CA ASN A 114 -31.69 21.23 -2.50
C ASN A 114 -30.18 21.43 -2.77
N THR A 115 -29.31 20.59 -2.21
CA THR A 115 -27.87 20.65 -2.44
C THR A 115 -27.41 19.35 -3.09
N THR A 116 -26.77 19.47 -4.25
CA THR A 116 -26.20 18.35 -4.99
C THR A 116 -24.72 18.59 -5.19
N VAL A 117 -23.91 17.58 -4.89
CA VAL A 117 -22.46 17.61 -5.07
C VAL A 117 -22.04 16.49 -6.02
N LEU A 118 -21.12 16.81 -6.91
CA LEU A 118 -20.46 15.87 -7.80
C LEU A 118 -18.97 15.89 -7.48
N VAL A 119 -18.40 14.72 -7.21
CA VAL A 119 -16.98 14.56 -6.88
C VAL A 119 -16.35 13.54 -7.82
N GLU A 120 -15.16 13.85 -8.34
CA GLU A 120 -14.33 12.90 -9.07
C GLU A 120 -13.17 12.46 -8.18
N VAL A 121 -13.00 11.15 -8.01
CA VAL A 121 -11.88 10.58 -7.26
C VAL A 121 -11.17 9.55 -8.13
N ASN A 122 -9.92 9.84 -8.50
CA ASN A 122 -9.13 9.00 -9.40
C ASN A 122 -8.25 7.97 -8.66
N CYS A 123 -7.90 6.90 -9.37
CA CYS A 123 -6.97 5.86 -8.96
C CYS A 123 -6.15 5.34 -10.16
N GLU A 124 -5.15 4.49 -9.89
CA GLU A 124 -4.27 3.96 -10.94
C GLU A 124 -4.98 2.92 -11.83
N THR A 125 -5.82 2.06 -11.25
CA THR A 125 -6.46 0.92 -11.94
C THR A 125 -7.93 0.76 -11.55
N ASP A 126 -8.71 0.12 -12.42
CA ASP A 126 -10.14 -0.17 -12.22
C ASP A 126 -10.41 -1.22 -11.13
N PHE A 127 -9.45 -2.09 -10.83
CA PHE A 127 -9.54 -3.01 -9.68
C PHE A 127 -9.64 -2.26 -8.36
N VAL A 128 -8.99 -1.10 -8.25
CA VAL A 128 -9.07 -0.26 -7.04
C VAL A 128 -10.42 0.43 -6.98
N SER A 129 -10.93 0.97 -8.10
CA SER A 129 -12.21 1.70 -8.12
C SER A 129 -13.39 0.81 -7.74
N ARG A 130 -13.35 -0.48 -8.07
CA ARG A 130 -14.40 -1.46 -7.71
C ARG A 130 -14.34 -1.93 -6.25
N ASN A 131 -13.30 -1.59 -5.49
CA ASN A 131 -13.16 -2.00 -4.11
C ASN A 131 -14.08 -1.20 -3.17
N LEU A 132 -14.76 -1.89 -2.24
CA LEU A 132 -15.62 -1.26 -1.24
C LEU A 132 -14.89 -0.19 -0.42
N LYS A 133 -13.60 -0.39 -0.09
CA LYS A 133 -12.79 0.61 0.64
C LYS A 133 -12.61 1.91 -0.15
N PHE A 134 -12.48 1.81 -1.47
CA PHE A 134 -12.37 2.99 -2.33
C PHE A 134 -13.73 3.68 -2.46
N GLN A 135 -14.81 2.92 -2.65
CA GLN A 135 -16.17 3.47 -2.68
C GLN A 135 -16.53 4.19 -1.37
N GLN A 136 -16.14 3.63 -0.22
CA GLN A 136 -16.28 4.29 1.08
C GLN A 136 -15.52 5.61 1.14
N LEU A 137 -14.30 5.68 0.60
CA LEU A 137 -13.55 6.93 0.50
C LEU A 137 -14.31 7.98 -0.34
N VAL A 138 -14.81 7.60 -1.51
CA VAL A 138 -15.59 8.52 -2.37
C VAL A 138 -16.82 9.04 -1.64
N GLN A 139 -17.53 8.18 -0.90
CA GLN A 139 -18.67 8.58 -0.07
C GLN A 139 -18.26 9.61 1.00
N GLN A 140 -17.15 9.38 1.71
CA GLN A 140 -16.66 10.32 2.73
C GLN A 140 -16.27 11.68 2.12
N VAL A 141 -15.65 11.67 0.94
CA VAL A 141 -15.32 12.91 0.20
C VAL A 141 -16.59 13.65 -0.22
N ALA A 142 -17.59 12.95 -0.75
CA ALA A 142 -18.87 13.54 -1.14
C ALA A 142 -19.60 14.15 0.08
N LEU A 143 -19.68 13.42 1.20
CA LEU A 143 -20.27 13.91 2.44
C LEU A 143 -19.54 15.15 2.98
N GLY A 144 -18.21 15.11 3.05
CA GLY A 144 -17.42 16.27 3.48
C GLY A 144 -17.63 17.50 2.58
N THR A 145 -17.73 17.29 1.27
CA THR A 145 -18.00 18.36 0.30
C THR A 145 -19.40 18.93 0.49
N LEU A 146 -20.41 18.08 0.66
CA LEU A 146 -21.79 18.48 0.91
C LEU A 146 -21.92 19.33 2.17
N LEU A 147 -21.33 18.87 3.29
CA LEU A 147 -21.30 19.61 4.56
C LEU A 147 -20.63 20.97 4.41
N HIS A 148 -19.52 21.04 3.66
CA HIS A 148 -18.85 22.31 3.36
C HIS A 148 -19.76 23.25 2.55
N CYS A 149 -20.44 22.75 1.51
CA CYS A 149 -21.36 23.54 0.71
C CYS A 149 -22.58 24.02 1.50
N GLN A 150 -23.12 23.22 2.42
CA GLN A 150 -24.22 23.62 3.30
C GLN A 150 -23.77 24.74 4.24
N SER A 151 -22.60 24.59 4.87
CA SER A 151 -22.04 25.63 5.74
C SER A 151 -21.86 26.98 5.04
N LEU A 152 -21.45 26.97 3.75
CA LEU A 152 -21.34 28.21 2.97
C LEU A 152 -22.69 28.88 2.71
N LYS A 153 -23.76 28.10 2.48
CA LYS A 153 -25.12 28.66 2.30
C LYS A 153 -25.59 29.37 3.57
N ASP A 154 -25.31 28.80 4.74
CA ASP A 154 -25.68 29.39 6.04
C ASP A 154 -24.91 30.70 6.32
N GLN A 155 -23.64 30.78 5.90
CA GLN A 155 -22.86 32.02 6.00
C GLN A 155 -23.39 33.11 5.06
N LEU A 156 -23.77 32.74 3.83
CA LEU A 156 -24.26 33.69 2.83
C LEU A 156 -25.64 34.27 3.22
N SER A 157 -26.50 33.48 3.85
CA SER A 157 -27.80 33.94 4.34
C SER A 157 -27.67 34.89 5.54
N THR A 158 -26.59 34.76 6.32
CA THR A 158 -26.31 35.60 7.50
C THR A 158 -25.73 36.98 7.12
N TYR A 159 -25.12 37.13 5.93
CA TYR A 159 -24.67 38.42 5.44
C TYR A 159 -25.87 39.31 5.09
N SER A 160 -26.29 40.12 6.07
CA SER A 160 -27.33 41.12 5.91
C SER A 160 -26.81 42.25 5.01
N LYS A 161 -27.39 42.40 3.82
CA LYS A 161 -27.12 43.53 2.93
C LYS A 161 -27.45 44.82 3.69
N GLY A 162 -26.43 45.53 4.18
CA GLY A 162 -26.60 46.85 4.80
C GLY A 162 -27.33 47.76 3.82
N SER A 163 -28.56 48.15 4.19
CA SER A 163 -29.36 49.13 3.46
C SER A 163 -28.60 50.46 3.46
N TRP A 164 -27.94 50.78 2.35
CA TRP A 164 -27.50 52.15 2.10
C TRP A 164 -28.71 52.94 1.61
N GLU A 165 -29.55 53.39 2.55
CA GLU A 165 -30.51 54.45 2.29
C GLU A 165 -29.73 55.75 2.07
N LYS A 166 -29.76 56.23 0.81
CA LYS A 166 -29.19 57.51 0.43
C LYS A 166 -30.09 58.62 0.96
N THR A 167 -29.51 59.46 1.82
CA THR A 167 -30.04 60.77 2.21
C THR A 167 -30.02 61.73 1.03
#